data_AF-G2I8M7-F1
#
_entry.id   AF-G2I8M7-F1
#
_cell.length_a   1.000
_cell.length_b   1.000
_cell.length_c   1.000
_cell.angle_alpha   90.00
_cell.angle_beta   90.00
_cell.angle_gamma   90.00
#
_symmetry.space_group_name_H-M   'P 1'
#
loop_
_entity.id
_entity.type
_entity.pdbx_description
1 polymer ?
#
loop_
_entity_poly.entity_id
_entity_poly.type
_entity_poly.pdbx_seq_one_letter_code
_entity_poly.pdbx_strand_id
1 'polypeptide(L)'
;MSTGDPGRGYTYPTNSNDPDQQDVLRNRLDLRSRAALNRAEYRITSDRMIDIRLGSGPAGNFDAAHLKAIHQHLFGEIYEWAGHTRNERPVVDGRPVEPIEFMTKGSTTFLPGSRLDRGLAEAFRPIRDPDVLKGSELPRVLWRRFLSDLSG
;
A
#
# COMPACT_ATOMS: atom_id res chain seq x y z
N MET A 1 6.09 -28.96 5.84
CA MET A 1 4.75 -28.37 5.58
C MET A 1 4.35 -27.62 6.84
N SER A 2 4.42 -26.28 6.82
CA SER A 2 4.00 -25.46 7.96
C SER A 2 2.48 -25.39 7.94
N THR A 3 1.82 -26.11 8.84
CA THR A 3 0.40 -25.94 9.12
C THR A 3 0.23 -24.63 9.89
N GLY A 4 0.26 -23.51 9.18
CA GLY A 4 -0.11 -22.22 9.74
C GLY A 4 -1.59 -22.22 10.07
N ASP A 5 -1.93 -21.75 11.27
CA ASP A 5 -3.31 -21.46 11.68
C ASP A 5 -4.06 -20.74 10.53
N PRO A 6 -5.11 -21.34 9.94
CA PRO A 6 -5.85 -20.72 8.82
C PRO A 6 -6.50 -19.38 9.21
N GLY A 7 -6.51 -19.03 10.50
CA GLY A 7 -7.02 -17.78 11.04
C GLY A 7 -5.99 -16.66 11.25
N ARG A 8 -4.69 -16.88 10.97
CA ARG A 8 -3.64 -15.89 11.31
C ARG A 8 -2.93 -15.35 10.08
N GLY A 9 -3.27 -14.13 9.68
CA GLY A 9 -2.52 -13.43 8.65
C GLY A 9 -3.34 -12.39 7.90
N TYR A 10 -2.79 -11.94 6.78
CA TYR A 10 -3.40 -10.90 5.96
C TYR A 10 -4.43 -11.43 4.96
N THR A 11 -4.55 -12.74 4.75
CA THR A 11 -5.43 -13.35 3.75
C THR A 11 -6.49 -14.24 4.38
N TYR A 12 -7.62 -14.38 3.67
CA TYR A 12 -8.58 -15.45 3.93
C TYR A 12 -7.99 -16.81 3.51
N PRO A 13 -8.50 -17.93 4.06
CA PRO A 13 -8.16 -19.25 3.58
C PRO A 13 -8.43 -19.38 2.08
N THR A 14 -7.41 -19.79 1.33
CA THR A 14 -7.50 -19.98 -0.11
C THR A 14 -8.37 -21.19 -0.46
N ASN A 15 -9.21 -21.06 -1.49
CA ASN A 15 -9.88 -22.18 -2.15
C ASN A 15 -9.11 -22.58 -3.41
N SER A 16 -8.50 -23.78 -3.44
CA SER A 16 -7.73 -24.25 -4.60
C SER A 16 -8.59 -24.48 -5.84
N ASN A 17 -9.88 -24.75 -5.68
CA ASN A 17 -10.81 -25.05 -6.78
C ASN A 17 -11.44 -23.79 -7.38
N ASP A 18 -11.30 -22.64 -6.72
CA ASP A 18 -11.79 -21.37 -7.20
C ASP A 18 -10.60 -20.40 -7.29
N PRO A 19 -10.06 -20.15 -8.50
CA PRO A 19 -8.96 -19.22 -8.64
C PRO A 19 -9.31 -17.84 -8.09
N ASP A 20 -10.56 -17.40 -8.16
CA ASP A 20 -10.96 -16.07 -7.67
C ASP A 20 -10.95 -15.95 -6.14
N GLN A 21 -10.79 -17.05 -5.41
CA GLN A 21 -10.67 -17.09 -3.96
C GLN A 21 -9.27 -17.52 -3.49
N GLN A 22 -8.23 -17.20 -4.27
CA GLN A 22 -6.84 -17.42 -3.88
C GLN A 22 -6.18 -16.12 -3.41
N ASP A 23 -5.54 -16.15 -2.25
CA ASP A 23 -4.74 -15.06 -1.68
C ASP A 23 -5.51 -13.73 -1.51
N VAL A 24 -6.81 -13.82 -1.24
CA VAL A 24 -7.66 -12.64 -1.03
C VAL A 24 -7.36 -12.03 0.34
N LEU A 25 -7.00 -10.75 0.36
CA LEU A 25 -6.69 -10.02 1.58
C LEU A 25 -7.94 -9.86 2.46
N ARG A 26 -7.78 -10.04 3.77
CA ARG A 26 -8.79 -9.73 4.77
C ARG A 26 -9.09 -8.25 4.71
N ASN A 27 -10.38 -7.92 4.59
CA ASN A 27 -10.86 -6.58 4.37
C ASN A 27 -12.15 -6.33 5.17
N ARG A 28 -12.39 -5.07 5.52
CA ARG A 28 -13.57 -4.61 6.28
C ARG A 28 -14.89 -4.80 5.53
N LEU A 29 -14.84 -5.11 4.24
CA LEU A 29 -16.00 -5.32 3.37
C LEU A 29 -16.42 -6.80 3.31
N ASP A 30 -15.68 -7.70 3.98
CA ASP A 30 -15.85 -9.17 3.95
C ASP A 30 -15.91 -9.77 2.53
N LEU A 31 -15.22 -9.13 1.57
CA LEU A 31 -15.16 -9.60 0.19
C LEU A 31 -14.11 -10.71 0.06
N ARG A 32 -14.54 -11.88 -0.40
CA ARG A 32 -13.69 -13.08 -0.53
C ARG A 32 -13.31 -13.43 -1.97
N SER A 33 -13.85 -12.69 -2.94
CA SER A 33 -13.52 -12.78 -4.37
C SER A 33 -12.50 -11.70 -4.72
N ARG A 34 -11.41 -12.05 -5.41
CA ARG A 34 -10.44 -11.07 -5.91
C ARG A 34 -11.11 -10.09 -6.85
N ALA A 35 -11.94 -10.56 -7.77
CA ALA A 35 -12.65 -9.70 -8.70
C ALA A 35 -13.57 -8.70 -7.98
N ALA A 36 -14.28 -9.13 -6.93
CA ALA A 36 -15.12 -8.25 -6.13
C ALA A 36 -14.29 -7.24 -5.33
N LEU A 37 -13.24 -7.71 -4.63
CA LEU A 37 -12.35 -6.86 -3.84
C LEU A 37 -11.68 -5.80 -4.72
N ASN A 38 -11.10 -6.18 -5.86
CA ASN A 38 -10.44 -5.24 -6.78
C ASN A 38 -11.37 -4.11 -7.24
N ARG A 39 -12.65 -4.42 -7.54
CA ARG A 39 -13.63 -3.39 -7.95
C ARG A 39 -13.95 -2.43 -6.80
N ALA A 40 -14.12 -2.97 -5.58
CA ALA A 40 -14.40 -2.16 -4.41
C ALA A 40 -13.20 -1.27 -4.04
N GLU A 41 -11.98 -1.85 -4.04
CA GLU A 41 -10.74 -1.12 -3.82
C GLU A 41 -10.59 0.05 -4.79
N TYR A 42 -10.74 -0.21 -6.09
CA TYR A 42 -10.61 0.83 -7.11
C TYR A 42 -11.59 1.98 -6.88
N ARG A 43 -12.87 1.66 -6.62
CA ARG A 43 -13.90 2.67 -6.40
C ARG A 43 -13.61 3.52 -5.17
N ILE A 44 -13.39 2.88 -4.01
CA ILE A 44 -13.18 3.57 -2.74
C ILE A 44 -11.90 4.41 -2.78
N THR A 45 -10.79 3.85 -3.29
CA THR A 45 -9.52 4.58 -3.36
C THR A 45 -9.56 5.72 -4.38
N SER A 46 -10.35 5.61 -5.46
CA SER A 46 -10.55 6.71 -6.42
C SER A 46 -11.24 7.91 -5.77
N ASP A 47 -12.27 7.66 -4.96
CA ASP A 47 -12.96 8.71 -4.22
C ASP A 47 -11.99 9.38 -3.22
N ARG A 48 -11.20 8.59 -2.49
CA ARG A 48 -10.16 9.12 -1.56
C ARG A 48 -9.04 9.89 -2.26
N MET A 49 -8.73 9.53 -3.50
CA MET A 49 -7.77 10.25 -4.33
C MET A 49 -8.30 11.63 -4.75
N ILE A 50 -9.61 11.78 -4.93
CA ILE A 50 -10.23 13.09 -5.20
C ILE A 50 -10.03 14.02 -3.99
N ASP A 51 -10.24 13.53 -2.76
CA ASP A 51 -9.97 14.31 -1.55
C ASP A 51 -8.53 14.87 -1.53
N ILE A 52 -7.55 14.03 -1.86
CA ILE A 52 -6.13 14.44 -1.95
C ILE A 52 -5.94 15.52 -3.02
N ARG A 53 -6.51 15.34 -4.22
CA ARG A 53 -6.38 16.30 -5.33
C ARG A 53 -7.02 17.65 -5.01
N LEU A 54 -8.09 17.66 -4.22
CA LEU A 54 -8.77 18.86 -3.77
C LEU A 54 -8.12 19.49 -2.52
N GLY A 55 -6.96 18.97 -2.08
CA GLY A 55 -6.24 19.50 -0.92
C GLY A 55 -6.86 19.13 0.43
N SER A 56 -7.81 18.18 0.45
CA SER A 56 -8.47 17.67 1.66
C SER A 56 -7.88 16.34 2.15
N GLY A 57 -6.79 15.87 1.52
CA GLY A 57 -6.03 14.71 1.97
C GLY A 57 -5.18 14.99 3.21
N PRO A 58 -4.51 13.96 3.76
CA PRO A 58 -3.57 14.14 4.87
C PRO A 58 -2.48 15.13 4.52
N ALA A 59 -2.20 16.06 5.44
CA ALA A 59 -1.06 16.96 5.35
C ALA A 59 0.13 16.37 6.12
N GLY A 60 1.35 16.68 5.67
CA GLY A 60 2.57 16.24 6.35
C GLY A 60 3.85 16.69 5.66
N ASN A 61 4.98 16.21 6.17
CA ASN A 61 6.32 16.74 5.84
C ASN A 61 7.13 15.78 4.94
N PHE A 62 6.45 15.06 4.04
CA PHE A 62 7.08 14.04 3.19
C PHE A 62 8.00 13.09 3.97
N ASP A 63 7.46 12.51 5.05
CA ASP A 63 8.16 11.54 5.88
C ASP A 63 7.35 10.24 5.98
N ALA A 64 7.86 9.28 6.77
CA ALA A 64 7.19 8.01 6.98
C ALA A 64 5.81 8.16 7.62
N ALA A 65 5.61 9.15 8.50
CA ALA A 65 4.32 9.39 9.13
C ALA A 65 3.31 9.92 8.11
N HIS A 66 3.72 10.84 7.24
CA HIS A 66 2.88 11.33 6.15
C HIS A 66 2.54 10.21 5.15
N LEU A 67 3.50 9.36 4.77
CA LEU A 67 3.23 8.20 3.91
C LEU A 67 2.21 7.25 4.54
N LYS A 68 2.35 6.95 5.83
CA LYS A 68 1.40 6.12 6.59
C LYS A 68 0.02 6.78 6.64
N ALA A 69 -0.06 8.09 6.87
CA ALA A 69 -1.33 8.82 6.86
C ALA A 69 -2.01 8.78 5.48
N ILE A 70 -1.26 8.93 4.38
CA ILE A 70 -1.80 8.76 3.02
C ILE A 70 -2.32 7.33 2.81
N HIS A 71 -1.56 6.31 3.22
CA HIS A 71 -2.02 4.93 3.12
C HIS A 71 -3.28 4.66 3.95
N GLN A 72 -3.38 5.23 5.16
CA GLN A 72 -4.58 5.16 5.98
C GLN A 72 -5.77 5.84 5.29
N HIS A 73 -5.55 7.02 4.70
CA HIS A 73 -6.61 7.76 4.00
C HIS A 73 -7.13 7.01 2.79
N LEU A 74 -6.24 6.41 2.00
CA LEU A 74 -6.63 5.68 0.78
C LEU A 74 -7.32 4.34 1.09
N PHE A 75 -6.84 3.62 2.11
CA PHE A 75 -7.22 2.21 2.34
C PHE A 75 -7.93 1.94 3.66
N GLY A 76 -8.14 2.94 4.51
CA GLY A 76 -8.67 2.76 5.88
C GLY A 76 -10.06 2.14 5.95
N GLU A 77 -10.90 2.39 4.93
CA GLU A 77 -12.22 1.77 4.79
C GLU A 77 -12.15 0.32 4.31
N ILE A 78 -11.04 -0.09 3.71
CA ILE A 78 -10.87 -1.42 3.11
C ILE A 78 -10.10 -2.33 4.05
N TYR A 79 -9.02 -1.85 4.67
CA TYR A 79 -8.07 -2.67 5.41
C TYR A 79 -7.91 -2.20 6.86
N GLU A 80 -7.95 -3.15 7.80
CA GLU A 80 -7.71 -2.86 9.22
C GLU A 80 -6.27 -2.45 9.52
N TRP A 81 -5.34 -2.90 8.69
CA TRP A 81 -3.92 -2.61 8.76
C TRP A 81 -3.51 -1.39 7.93
N ALA A 82 -4.45 -0.64 7.35
CA ALA A 82 -4.11 0.58 6.63
C ALA A 82 -3.33 1.55 7.55
N GLY A 83 -2.35 2.25 6.98
CA GLY A 83 -1.44 3.11 7.74
C GLY A 83 -0.31 2.39 8.47
N HIS A 84 -0.26 1.06 8.43
CA HIS A 84 0.84 0.28 8.98
C HIS A 84 1.85 -0.14 7.92
N THR A 85 3.13 -0.20 8.30
CA THR A 85 4.16 -0.82 7.48
C THR A 85 4.24 -2.32 7.77
N ARG A 86 4.66 -3.12 6.80
CA ARG A 86 4.65 -4.59 6.93
C ARG A 86 5.59 -5.17 8.00
N ASN A 87 6.50 -4.38 8.58
CA ASN A 87 7.31 -4.75 9.74
C ASN A 87 6.58 -4.54 11.08
N GLU A 88 5.39 -3.93 11.07
CA GLU A 88 4.57 -3.73 12.25
C GLU A 88 3.62 -4.91 12.51
N ARG A 89 2.92 -4.85 13.64
CA ARG A 89 1.97 -5.88 14.10
C ARG A 89 0.55 -5.31 14.26
N PRO A 90 -0.10 -4.90 13.16
CA PRO A 90 -1.48 -4.42 13.24
C PRO A 90 -2.43 -5.52 13.69
N VAL A 91 -3.61 -5.13 14.17
CA VAL A 91 -4.68 -6.05 14.53
C VAL A 91 -5.57 -6.27 13.30
N VAL A 92 -5.74 -7.52 12.89
CA VAL A 92 -6.64 -7.96 11.83
C VAL A 92 -7.57 -9.03 12.39
N ASP A 93 -8.88 -8.88 12.21
CA ASP A 93 -9.94 -9.72 12.77
C ASP A 93 -9.77 -9.94 14.29
N GLY A 94 -9.45 -8.86 15.00
CA GLY A 94 -9.27 -8.86 16.46
C GLY A 94 -7.98 -9.52 16.96
N ARG A 95 -7.03 -9.88 16.07
CA ARG A 95 -5.75 -10.50 16.46
C ARG A 95 -4.55 -9.80 15.82
N PRO A 96 -3.40 -9.70 16.52
CA PRO A 96 -2.19 -9.17 15.91
C PRO A 96 -1.64 -10.13 14.84
N VAL A 97 -1.27 -9.58 13.68
CA VAL A 97 -0.56 -10.32 12.62
C VAL A 97 0.94 -10.25 12.81
N GLU A 98 1.66 -11.23 12.27
CA GLU A 98 3.13 -11.25 12.34
C GLU A 98 3.77 -10.30 11.31
N PRO A 99 4.90 -9.65 11.64
CA PRO A 99 5.65 -8.85 10.70
C PRO A 99 6.16 -9.68 9.52
N ILE A 100 6.13 -9.09 8.34
CA ILE A 100 6.68 -9.68 7.12
C ILE A 100 8.13 -9.24 6.98
N GLU A 101 9.08 -10.14 7.26
CA GLU A 101 10.50 -9.85 7.14
C GLU A 101 10.95 -9.84 5.67
N PHE A 102 10.62 -10.89 4.92
CA PHE A 102 11.07 -11.08 3.54
C PHE A 102 9.90 -10.98 2.58
N MET A 103 10.10 -10.26 1.47
CA MET A 103 9.11 -10.12 0.41
C MET A 103 9.82 -10.07 -0.93
N THR A 104 9.27 -10.78 -1.91
CA THR A 104 9.76 -10.82 -3.29
C THR A 104 8.59 -10.65 -4.25
N LYS A 105 8.86 -10.12 -5.44
CA LYS A 105 7.91 -10.08 -6.56
C LYS A 105 8.69 -10.30 -7.85
N GLY A 106 8.47 -11.45 -8.48
CA GLY A 106 9.32 -11.90 -9.59
C GLY A 106 10.79 -11.98 -9.14
N SER A 107 11.68 -11.33 -9.89
CA SER A 107 13.12 -11.24 -9.56
C SER A 107 13.48 -10.15 -8.55
N THR A 108 12.52 -9.31 -8.16
CA THR A 108 12.77 -8.21 -7.21
C THR A 108 12.63 -8.69 -5.78
N THR A 109 13.67 -8.48 -4.98
CA THR A 109 13.64 -8.64 -3.52
C THR A 109 13.49 -7.27 -2.88
N PHE A 110 12.46 -7.11 -2.06
CA PHE A 110 12.24 -5.86 -1.34
C PHE A 110 13.13 -5.78 -0.10
N LEU A 111 13.37 -4.55 0.38
CA LEU A 111 14.15 -4.28 1.59
C LEU A 111 13.61 -5.10 2.78
N PRO A 112 14.43 -5.87 3.53
CA PRO A 112 13.93 -6.65 4.66
C PRO A 112 13.18 -5.82 5.70
N GLY A 113 12.20 -6.42 6.39
CA GLY A 113 11.34 -5.78 7.38
C GLY A 113 12.15 -5.07 8.47
N SER A 114 13.17 -5.74 8.99
CA SER A 114 14.17 -5.22 9.95
C SER A 114 14.90 -3.95 9.48
N ARG A 115 14.89 -3.64 8.18
CA ARG A 115 15.53 -2.46 7.59
C ARG A 115 14.53 -1.41 7.11
N LEU A 116 13.22 -1.66 7.18
CA LEU A 116 12.20 -0.77 6.59
C LEU A 116 12.25 0.64 7.18
N ASP A 117 12.28 0.78 8.51
CA ASP A 117 12.23 2.11 9.14
C ASP A 117 13.44 2.97 8.77
N ARG A 118 14.64 2.37 8.79
CA ARG A 118 15.86 3.04 8.33
C ARG A 118 15.79 3.36 6.84
N GLY A 119 15.29 2.43 6.03
CA GLY A 119 15.14 2.63 4.58
C GLY A 119 14.20 3.79 4.26
N LEU A 120 13.06 3.90 4.96
CA LEU A 120 12.13 5.01 4.83
C LEU A 120 12.80 6.32 5.28
N ALA A 121 13.50 6.32 6.40
CA ALA A 121 14.21 7.51 6.88
C ALA A 121 15.23 8.04 5.85
N GLU A 122 16.02 7.15 5.25
CA GLU A 122 17.00 7.52 4.22
C GLU A 122 16.32 7.96 2.91
N ALA A 123 15.25 7.28 2.48
CA ALA A 123 14.54 7.64 1.26
C ALA A 123 13.88 9.02 1.35
N PHE A 124 13.33 9.37 2.52
CA PHE A 124 12.68 10.65 2.74
C PHE A 124 13.65 11.79 3.07
N ARG A 125 14.87 11.48 3.52
CA ARG A 125 15.87 12.49 3.95
C ARG A 125 16.04 13.67 2.96
N PRO A 126 16.12 13.46 1.62
CA PRO A 126 16.32 14.57 0.68
C PRO A 126 15.08 15.42 0.45
N ILE A 127 13.87 14.89 0.68
CA ILE A 127 12.61 15.50 0.27
C ILE A 127 11.80 16.10 1.43
N ARG A 128 12.39 16.12 2.63
CA ARG A 128 11.83 16.79 3.81
C ARG A 128 11.82 18.32 3.68
N ASP A 129 12.73 18.86 2.90
CA ASP A 129 12.73 20.28 2.55
C ASP A 129 11.88 20.44 1.27
N PRO A 130 10.68 21.06 1.36
CA PRO A 130 9.82 21.25 0.21
C PRO A 130 10.47 22.08 -0.89
N ASP A 131 11.47 22.92 -0.55
CA ASP A 131 12.16 23.75 -1.53
C ASP A 131 13.14 22.92 -2.38
N VAL A 132 13.55 21.71 -1.94
CA VAL A 132 14.27 20.74 -2.78
C VAL A 132 13.38 20.23 -3.92
N LEU A 133 12.06 20.15 -3.69
CA LEU A 133 11.09 19.74 -4.71
C LEU A 133 10.66 20.91 -5.60
N LYS A 134 10.74 22.15 -5.11
CA LYS A 134 10.39 23.35 -5.88
C LYS A 134 11.58 23.80 -6.72
N GLY A 135 11.46 23.68 -8.04
CA GLY A 135 12.52 24.12 -8.96
C GLY A 135 13.54 23.04 -9.33
N SER A 136 13.35 21.79 -8.89
CA SER A 136 14.00 20.66 -9.54
C SER A 136 13.49 20.60 -10.98
N GLU A 137 14.32 20.92 -11.96
CA GLU A 137 13.96 20.73 -13.37
C GLU A 137 13.66 19.25 -13.60
N LEU A 138 12.38 18.92 -13.84
CA LEU A 138 12.04 17.61 -14.39
C LEU A 138 12.80 17.50 -15.72
N PRO A 139 13.66 16.49 -15.94
CA PRO A 139 14.27 16.30 -17.23
C PRO A 139 13.14 16.22 -18.26
N ARG A 140 13.14 17.15 -19.23
CA ARG A 140 12.15 17.27 -20.32
C ARG A 140 11.88 15.95 -21.08
N VAL A 141 12.74 14.95 -20.87
CA VAL A 141 12.67 13.58 -21.39
C VAL A 141 11.48 12.78 -20.81
N LEU A 142 11.00 13.08 -19.60
CA LEU A 142 9.90 12.33 -18.98
C LEU A 142 8.50 12.74 -19.48
N TRP A 143 8.33 13.96 -20.00
CA TRP A 143 7.04 14.45 -20.50
C TRP A 143 6.65 13.89 -21.87
N ARG A 144 7.61 13.56 -22.75
CA ARG A 144 7.29 12.99 -24.08
C ARG A 144 6.63 11.62 -24.00
N ARG A 145 6.93 10.82 -22.97
CA ARG A 145 6.35 9.49 -22.79
C ARG A 145 4.94 9.52 -22.20
N PHE A 146 4.65 10.48 -21.32
CA PHE A 146 3.34 10.57 -20.66
C PHE A 146 2.21 11.08 -21.58
N LEU A 147 2.52 11.92 -22.57
CA LEU A 147 1.52 12.42 -23.55
C LEU A 147 1.36 11.52 -24.79
N SER A 148 2.31 10.61 -25.05
CA SER A 148 2.18 9.66 -26.16
C SER A 148 1.22 8.51 -25.83
N ASP A 149 1.09 8.17 -24.54
CA ASP A 149 0.26 7.07 -24.05
C ASP A 149 -1.20 7.50 -23.74
N LEU A 150 -1.57 8.78 -23.97
CA LEU A 150 -2.94 9.30 -23.81
C LEU A 150 -3.64 9.63 -25.13
N SER A 151 -2.99 9.36 -26.27
CA SER A 151 -3.56 9.53 -27.61
C SER A 151 -3.44 8.28 -28.48
N GLY A 152 -3.28 7.10 -27.86
CA GLY A 152 -3.23 5.80 -28.52
C GLY A 152 -4.34 4.87 -28.05
#